data_AF-A0A529KZU5-F1
#
_entry.id   AF-A0A529KZU5-F1
#
_cell.length_a   1.000
_cell.length_b   1.000
_cell.length_c   1.000
_cell.angle_alpha   90.00
_cell.angle_beta   90.00
_cell.angle_gamma   90.00
#
_symmetry.space_group_name_H-M   'P 1'
#
loop_
_entity.id
_entity.type
_entity.pdbx_description
1 polymer ?
#
loop_
_entity_poly.entity_id
_entity_poly.type
_entity_poly.pdbx_seq_one_letter_code
_entity_poly.pdbx_strand_id
1 'polypeptide(L)'
;MKKTMLITGAGRGIGRALAAFAFEQGNDVIALVRTKVREVASGEVINGVDVTNQEMLDRVAAVLRGRPIDLLINSAGTIGPERQSTLDMDFDGFVARWK
;
A
#
# COMPACT_ATOMS: atom_id res chain seq x y z
N MET A 1 -18.40 -13.85 7.13
CA MET A 1 -17.17 -14.26 7.86
C MET A 1 -16.18 -13.11 7.78
N LYS A 2 -15.45 -12.86 8.87
CA LYS A 2 -14.38 -11.86 8.91
C LYS A 2 -13.22 -12.27 7.99
N LYS A 3 -12.65 -11.31 7.26
CA LYS A 3 -11.51 -11.50 6.35
C LYS A 3 -10.34 -10.63 6.75
N THR A 4 -9.11 -11.07 6.47
CA THR A 4 -7.90 -10.27 6.69
C THR A 4 -7.44 -9.65 5.37
N MET A 5 -7.33 -8.32 5.36
CA MET A 5 -7.08 -7.51 4.17
C MET A 5 -5.78 -6.71 4.35
N LEU A 6 -4.79 -6.97 3.49
CA LEU A 6 -3.54 -6.23 3.42
C LEU A 6 -3.62 -5.17 2.33
N ILE A 7 -3.46 -3.89 2.68
CA ILE A 7 -3.66 -2.78 1.74
C ILE A 7 -2.39 -1.92 1.68
N THR A 8 -1.78 -1.85 0.49
CA THR A 8 -0.62 -0.97 0.26
C THR A 8 -1.07 0.45 -0.09
N GLY A 9 -0.29 1.47 0.28
CA GLY A 9 -0.62 2.86 -0.03
C GLY A 9 -1.83 3.39 0.75
N ALA A 10 -2.14 2.80 1.91
CA ALA A 10 -3.35 3.10 2.66
C ALA A 10 -3.30 4.39 3.50
N GLY A 11 -2.21 5.18 3.41
CA GLY A 11 -2.04 6.40 4.21
C GLY A 11 -2.94 7.56 3.77
N ARG A 12 -3.43 7.56 2.52
CA ARG A 12 -4.30 8.61 1.96
C ARG A 12 -5.13 8.09 0.77
N GLY A 13 -6.04 8.94 0.28
CA GLY A 13 -6.78 8.70 -0.97
C GLY A 13 -7.60 7.42 -0.94
N ILE A 14 -7.65 6.73 -2.08
CA ILE A 14 -8.45 5.52 -2.28
C ILE A 14 -8.02 4.39 -1.31
N GLY A 15 -6.72 4.15 -1.14
CA GLY A 15 -6.23 3.12 -0.21
C GLY A 15 -6.71 3.35 1.23
N ARG A 16 -6.72 4.60 1.70
CA ARG A 16 -7.25 4.95 3.03
C ARG A 16 -8.76 4.74 3.12
N ALA A 17 -9.50 5.16 2.11
CA ALA A 17 -10.95 4.98 2.05
C ALA A 17 -11.33 3.49 2.05
N LEU A 18 -10.60 2.66 1.28
CA LEU A 18 -10.79 1.22 1.26
C LEU A 18 -10.48 0.58 2.63
N ALA A 19 -9.41 1.01 3.30
CA ALA A 19 -9.08 0.54 4.64
C ALA A 19 -10.17 0.87 5.66
N ALA A 20 -10.69 2.11 5.66
CA ALA A 20 -11.78 2.51 6.52
C ALA A 20 -13.06 1.70 6.25
N PHE A 21 -13.46 1.60 4.98
CA PHE A 21 -14.63 0.83 4.58
C PHE A 21 -14.51 -0.65 4.98
N ALA A 22 -13.37 -1.30 4.68
CA ALA A 22 -13.14 -2.68 5.04
C ALA A 22 -13.26 -2.92 6.55
N PHE A 23 -12.70 -2.01 7.36
CA PHE A 23 -12.81 -2.05 8.82
C PHE A 23 -14.27 -1.91 9.28
N GLU A 24 -15.02 -0.94 8.73
CA GLU A 24 -16.44 -0.74 9.02
C GLU A 24 -17.31 -1.96 8.69
N GLN A 25 -16.92 -2.74 7.67
CA GLN A 25 -17.55 -4.02 7.33
C GLN A 25 -17.13 -5.17 8.28
N GLY A 26 -16.34 -4.89 9.32
CA GLY A 26 -15.92 -5.86 10.34
C GLY A 26 -14.71 -6.71 9.95
N ASN A 27 -13.95 -6.34 8.92
CA ASN A 27 -12.75 -7.05 8.48
C ASN A 27 -11.51 -6.66 9.30
N ASP A 28 -10.51 -7.54 9.33
CA ASP A 28 -9.18 -7.21 9.84
C ASP A 28 -8.38 -6.48 8.76
N VAL A 29 -7.99 -5.25 9.02
CA VAL A 29 -7.25 -4.41 8.07
C VAL A 29 -5.82 -4.24 8.53
N ILE A 30 -4.88 -4.54 7.63
CA ILE A 30 -3.45 -4.28 7.78
C ILE A 30 -3.07 -3.27 6.70
N ALA A 31 -2.74 -2.05 7.13
CA ALA A 31 -2.39 -0.94 6.26
C ALA A 31 -0.87 -0.80 6.15
N LEU A 32 -0.32 -0.92 4.93
CA LEU A 32 1.08 -0.57 4.66
C LEU A 32 1.16 0.87 4.18
N VAL A 33 1.98 1.68 4.85
CA VAL A 33 2.15 3.10 4.54
C VAL A 33 3.63 3.48 4.47
N ARG A 34 3.98 4.31 3.48
CA ARG A 34 5.36 4.78 3.30
C ARG A 34 5.74 5.84 4.32
N THR A 35 4.89 6.85 4.51
CA THR A 35 5.10 7.90 5.50
C THR A 35 4.47 7.49 6.83
N LYS A 36 5.17 7.76 7.94
CA LYS A 36 4.68 7.44 9.28
C LYS A 36 3.35 8.14 9.57
N VAL A 37 2.34 7.36 9.92
CA VAL A 37 1.03 7.83 10.42
C VAL A 37 0.69 7.11 11.72
N ARG A 38 -0.12 7.75 12.55
CA ARG A 38 -0.55 7.19 13.84
C ARG A 38 -1.58 6.08 13.64
N GLU A 39 -2.50 6.28 12.70
CA GLU A 39 -3.62 5.38 12.45
C GLU A 39 -4.07 5.49 10.98
N VAL A 40 -4.62 4.39 10.47
CA VAL A 40 -5.31 4.30 9.19
C VAL A 40 -6.62 3.58 9.48
N ALA A 41 -7.63 4.36 9.85
CA ALA A 41 -8.82 3.85 10.54
C ALA A 41 -8.43 3.07 11.81
N SER A 42 -9.27 2.16 12.27
CA SER A 42 -9.07 1.39 13.50
C SER A 42 -8.30 0.07 13.27
N GLY A 43 -7.61 -0.08 12.14
CA GLY A 43 -6.82 -1.26 11.78
C GLY A 43 -5.34 -1.19 12.21
N GLU A 44 -4.60 -2.27 11.95
CA GLU A 44 -3.16 -2.32 12.14
C GLU A 44 -2.44 -1.48 11.07
N VAL A 45 -1.41 -0.73 11.45
CA VAL A 45 -0.60 0.07 10.53
C VAL A 45 0.87 -0.34 10.61
N ILE A 46 1.42 -0.74 9.47
CA ILE A 46 2.86 -0.96 9.31
C ILE A 46 3.44 0.23 8.54
N ASN A 47 4.22 1.04 9.26
CA ASN A 47 4.82 2.27 8.77
C ASN A 47 6.16 2.04 8.06
N GLY A 48 6.56 2.98 7.21
CA GLY A 48 7.88 2.99 6.59
C GLY A 48 8.06 1.92 5.50
N VAL A 49 6.97 1.51 4.85
CA VAL A 49 7.01 0.49 3.80
C VAL A 49 7.03 1.16 2.44
N ASP A 50 8.17 1.07 1.74
CA ASP A 50 8.21 1.26 0.30
C ASP A 50 8.02 -0.07 -0.41
N VAL A 51 7.04 -0.12 -1.32
CA VAL A 51 6.70 -1.33 -2.08
C VAL A 51 7.70 -1.65 -3.18
N THR A 52 8.63 -0.74 -3.49
CA THR A 52 9.73 -0.98 -4.45
C THR A 52 10.99 -1.52 -3.77
N ASN A 53 11.03 -1.50 -2.43
CA ASN A 53 12.16 -1.99 -1.66
C ASN A 53 11.92 -3.43 -1.16
N GLN A 54 12.62 -4.39 -1.77
CA GLN A 54 12.49 -5.80 -1.44
C GLN A 54 12.80 -6.12 0.03
N GLU A 55 13.83 -5.50 0.61
CA GLU A 55 14.20 -5.74 2.01
C GLU A 55 13.09 -5.30 2.98
N MET A 56 12.41 -4.20 2.67
CA MET A 56 11.25 -3.75 3.45
C MET A 56 10.08 -4.74 3.33
N LEU A 57 9.81 -5.24 2.13
CA LEU A 57 8.77 -6.25 1.90
C LEU A 57 9.09 -7.57 2.61
N ASP A 58 10.34 -7.99 2.64
CA ASP A 58 10.78 -9.20 3.36
C ASP A 58 10.55 -9.06 4.87
N ARG A 59 10.80 -7.86 5.44
CA ARG A 59 10.49 -7.57 6.84
C ARG A 59 8.99 -7.62 7.10
N VAL A 60 8.16 -7.07 6.21
CA VAL A 60 6.69 -7.18 6.31
C VAL A 60 6.26 -8.64 6.25
N ALA A 61 6.77 -9.42 5.29
CA ALA A 61 6.45 -10.84 5.16
C ALA A 61 6.88 -11.65 6.39
N ALA A 62 8.01 -11.31 7.01
CA ALA A 62 8.46 -11.92 8.25
C ALA A 62 7.51 -11.60 9.42
N VAL A 63 7.08 -10.34 9.56
CA VAL A 63 6.09 -9.91 10.58
C VAL A 63 4.73 -10.58 10.37
N LEU A 64 4.33 -10.80 9.13
CA LEU A 64 3.05 -11.41 8.77
C LEU A 64 3.09 -12.94 8.68
N ARG A 65 4.24 -13.57 8.93
CA ARG A 65 4.41 -15.02 8.78
C ARG A 65 3.40 -15.78 9.65
N GLY A 66 2.68 -16.71 9.04
CA GLY A 66 1.66 -17.53 9.72
C GLY A 66 0.32 -16.83 9.93
N ARG A 67 0.17 -15.56 9.52
CA ARG A 67 -1.12 -14.86 9.49
C ARG A 67 -1.77 -15.06 8.11
N PRO A 68 -2.99 -15.60 8.02
CA PRO A 68 -3.69 -15.71 6.75
C PRO A 68 -4.02 -14.31 6.22
N ILE A 69 -3.77 -14.09 4.93
CA ILE A 69 -4.19 -12.88 4.21
C ILE A 69 -5.20 -13.33 3.16
N ASP A 70 -6.46 -12.94 3.33
CA ASP A 70 -7.54 -13.30 2.40
C ASP A 70 -7.55 -12.40 1.16
N LEU A 71 -7.13 -11.14 1.31
CA LEU A 71 -7.06 -10.19 0.21
C LEU A 71 -5.83 -9.28 0.33
N LEU A 72 -5.08 -9.17 -0.76
CA LEU A 72 -4.06 -8.16 -0.97
C LEU A 72 -4.57 -7.11 -1.96
N ILE A 73 -4.62 -5.85 -1.53
CA ILE A 73 -4.97 -4.71 -2.37
C ILE A 73 -3.70 -3.89 -2.64
N ASN A 74 -3.22 -3.96 -3.89
CA ASN A 74 -2.09 -3.16 -4.37
C ASN A 74 -2.56 -1.76 -4.77
N SER A 75 -2.78 -0.88 -3.78
CA SER A 75 -3.21 0.51 -4.02
C SER A 75 -2.06 1.52 -4.00
N ALA A 76 -0.85 1.15 -3.57
CA ALA A 76 0.31 2.01 -3.67
C ALA A 76 0.64 2.33 -5.13
N GLY A 77 0.88 3.61 -5.43
CA GLY A 77 1.20 4.05 -6.78
C GLY A 77 1.67 5.50 -6.81
N THR A 78 2.24 5.88 -7.94
CA THR A 78 2.76 7.23 -8.22
C THR A 78 2.23 7.70 -9.58
N ILE A 79 1.96 9.00 -9.73
CA ILE A 79 1.50 9.60 -10.99
C ILE A 79 2.67 10.36 -11.59
N GLY A 80 3.14 10.07 -12.79
CA GLY A 80 4.20 10.87 -13.44
C GLY A 80 5.00 10.02 -14.44
N PRO A 81 5.88 10.64 -15.24
CA PRO A 81 6.24 12.08 -15.32
C PRO A 81 5.17 12.91 -16.06
N GLU A 82 5.39 14.17 -16.44
CA GLU A 82 4.35 14.93 -17.19
C GLU A 82 4.21 14.44 -18.65
N ARG A 83 5.33 14.10 -19.30
CA ARG A 83 5.38 13.53 -20.65
C ARG A 83 5.12 12.03 -20.60
N GLN A 84 3.86 11.62 -20.81
CA GLN A 84 3.43 10.22 -20.78
C GLN A 84 2.64 9.78 -22.02
N SER A 85 2.70 10.52 -23.12
CA SER A 85 1.98 10.10 -24.32
C SER A 85 2.72 8.97 -25.02
N THR A 86 2.02 8.21 -25.87
CA THR A 86 2.63 7.09 -26.61
C THR A 86 3.72 7.52 -27.60
N LEU A 87 3.69 8.78 -28.06
CA LEU A 87 4.66 9.35 -29.00
C LEU A 87 5.68 10.28 -28.34
N ASP A 88 5.44 10.65 -27.08
CA ASP A 88 6.27 11.58 -26.32
C ASP A 88 6.26 11.19 -24.84
N MET A 89 7.27 10.40 -24.45
CA MET A 89 7.43 9.79 -23.13
C MET A 89 8.79 10.16 -22.55
N ASP A 90 8.80 10.56 -21.28
CA ASP A 90 10.03 10.63 -20.48
C ASP A 90 10.25 9.32 -19.73
N PHE A 91 10.97 8.39 -20.37
CA PHE A 91 11.23 7.06 -19.80
C PHE A 91 12.09 7.11 -18.55
N ASP A 92 13.08 8.01 -18.51
CA ASP A 92 13.98 8.16 -17.36
C ASP A 92 13.19 8.69 -16.16
N GLY A 93 12.35 9.70 -16.38
CA GLY A 93 11.44 10.23 -15.35
C GLY A 93 10.43 9.20 -14.87
N PHE A 94 9.93 8.32 -15.75
CA PHE A 94 9.03 7.23 -15.38
C PHE A 94 9.71 6.22 -14.45
N VAL A 95 10.93 5.77 -14.80
CA VAL A 95 11.69 4.81 -13.97
C VAL A 95 12.14 5.43 -12.65
N ALA A 96 12.61 6.69 -12.66
CA ALA A 96 13.11 7.36 -11.47
C ALA A 96 12.04 7.56 -10.39
N ARG A 97 10.75 7.56 -10.76
CA ARG A 97 9.64 7.83 -9.83
C ARG A 97 9.31 6.70 -8.87
N TRP A 98 9.83 5.51 -9.17
CA TRP A 98 9.70 4.31 -8.34
C TRP A 98 10.93 4.08 -7.46
N LYS A 99 11.97 4.91 -7.60
CA LYS A 99 13.12 4.95 -6.68
C LYS A 99 12.80 5.83 -5.48
#